data_AF-A0A3D1VKJ0-F1
#
_entry.id   AF-A0A3D1VKJ0-F1
#
_cell.length_a   1.000
_cell.length_b   1.000
_cell.length_c   1.000
_cell.angle_alpha   90.00
_cell.angle_beta   90.00
_cell.angle_gamma   90.00
#
_symmetry.space_group_name_H-M   'P 1'
#
loop_
_entity.id
_entity.type
_entity.pdbx_description
1 polymer ?
#
loop_
_entity_poly.entity_id
_entity_poly.type
_entity_poly.pdbx_seq_one_letter_code
_entity_poly.pdbx_strand_id
1 'polypeptide(L)'
;TSGKGGDSMQIENFFSLCEVFGPAGEEKGVFQWIEKELSGHGVSITYDKVGNMHLYKPGKKPPPNKVLFTAHADEVSLMIQSADEMGFLLFGGSQSLTSRFAGNMMPTAICGKRLVVGKNHIPGVVCIKPISLQSEAEKNKPPFIDEMRLDIGAKTKEEALSLCPIGSLAIFDSDSYSFGNGRIKAKAVDDRIGCYLITEYCKQNLPFDFHAAILVQEELGCRGAHVAAYIQQPDIAVVLDATTAGDVGQVSGMQCITVQGEGGVISYIDGGTIYDYALTQKAFALARENGIKAQVKRMATGANDAKSIQRSGVGVRVISLSLPTRYIHSSACVAQLKDMEAMEKMIPLLHNQFAEE
;
A
#
# COMPACT_ATOMS: atom_id res chain seq x y z
N THR A 1 2.06 -11.74 -38.10
CA THR A 1 2.49 -12.85 -37.23
C THR A 1 3.64 -12.36 -36.36
N SER A 2 3.31 -11.89 -35.15
CA SER A 2 4.27 -11.50 -34.12
C SER A 2 3.74 -12.07 -32.81
N GLY A 3 4.54 -12.92 -32.19
CA GLY A 3 4.13 -13.91 -31.20
C GLY A 3 3.55 -13.32 -29.91
N LYS A 4 2.57 -14.06 -29.38
CA LYS A 4 2.16 -14.01 -27.98
C LYS A 4 3.35 -14.52 -27.13
N GLY A 5 4.08 -13.60 -26.51
CA GLY A 5 4.91 -13.90 -25.34
C GLY A 5 4.02 -13.89 -24.11
N GLY A 6 4.15 -14.91 -23.25
CA GLY A 6 3.35 -15.07 -22.04
C GLY A 6 3.67 -14.05 -20.95
N ASP A 7 2.65 -13.76 -20.16
CA ASP A 7 2.64 -13.29 -18.76
C ASP A 7 3.76 -12.33 -18.35
N SER A 8 3.67 -11.08 -18.81
CA SER A 8 4.35 -9.93 -18.21
C SER A 8 3.34 -9.02 -17.54
N MET A 9 3.66 -8.53 -16.34
CA MET A 9 2.89 -7.54 -15.60
C MET A 9 2.38 -6.41 -16.50
N GLN A 10 1.06 -6.17 -16.50
CA GLN A 10 0.46 -5.09 -17.29
C GLN A 10 0.61 -3.77 -16.55
N ILE A 11 1.76 -3.12 -16.74
CA ILE A 11 2.14 -1.94 -15.97
C ILE A 11 1.12 -0.79 -16.06
N GLU A 12 0.48 -0.60 -17.22
CA GLU A 12 -0.55 0.42 -17.39
C GLU A 12 -1.80 0.13 -16.54
N ASN A 13 -2.18 -1.14 -16.39
CA ASN A 13 -3.27 -1.52 -15.47
C ASN A 13 -2.86 -1.25 -14.02
N PHE A 14 -1.62 -1.56 -13.63
CA PHE A 14 -1.11 -1.24 -12.30
C PHE A 14 -1.12 0.27 -12.02
N PHE A 15 -0.71 1.10 -12.99
CA PHE A 15 -0.79 2.56 -12.89
C PHE A 15 -2.24 3.04 -12.72
N SER A 16 -3.17 2.47 -13.49
CA SER A 16 -4.59 2.84 -13.35
C SER A 16 -5.14 2.55 -11.95
N LEU A 17 -4.68 1.49 -11.28
CA LEU A 17 -5.03 1.18 -9.88
C LEU A 17 -4.39 2.18 -8.90
N CYS A 18 -3.13 2.55 -9.12
CA CYS A 18 -2.42 3.51 -8.28
C CYS A 18 -3.07 4.91 -8.32
N GLU A 19 -3.69 5.27 -9.45
CA GLU A 19 -4.37 6.57 -9.64
C GLU A 19 -5.73 6.65 -8.94
N VAL A 20 -6.36 5.51 -8.61
CA VAL A 20 -7.66 5.46 -7.94
C VAL A 20 -7.58 6.13 -6.56
N PHE A 21 -8.51 7.07 -6.32
CA PHE A 21 -8.73 7.65 -5.00
C PHE A 21 -9.20 6.59 -4.00
N GLY A 22 -8.37 6.28 -3.00
CA GLY A 22 -8.73 5.34 -1.94
C GLY A 22 -7.95 5.54 -0.66
N PRO A 23 -8.11 6.68 0.04
CA PRO A 23 -7.53 6.86 1.36
C PRO A 23 -8.25 5.99 2.41
N ALA A 24 -7.63 5.85 3.59
CA ALA A 24 -8.22 5.09 4.70
C ALA A 24 -9.64 5.58 5.06
N GLY A 25 -10.62 4.68 5.02
CA GLY A 25 -12.04 4.95 5.21
C GLY A 25 -12.84 5.28 3.93
N GLU A 26 -12.17 5.44 2.77
CA GLU A 26 -12.81 5.65 1.46
C GLU A 26 -12.26 4.72 0.35
N GLU A 27 -11.89 3.50 0.72
CA GLU A 27 -11.23 2.50 -0.15
C GLU A 27 -12.12 1.95 -1.28
N LYS A 28 -13.41 2.34 -1.32
CA LYS A 28 -14.40 1.80 -2.26
C LYS A 28 -14.00 1.93 -3.73
N GLY A 29 -13.30 3.01 -4.12
CA GLY A 29 -12.84 3.16 -5.49
C GLY A 29 -11.91 2.02 -5.92
N VAL A 30 -11.03 1.59 -5.01
CA VAL A 30 -10.08 0.49 -5.20
C VAL A 30 -10.83 -0.82 -5.41
N PHE A 31 -11.83 -1.05 -4.55
CA PHE A 31 -12.70 -2.21 -4.65
C PHE A 31 -13.44 -2.27 -5.99
N GLN A 32 -13.98 -1.14 -6.46
CA GLN A 32 -14.65 -1.08 -7.75
C GLN A 32 -13.70 -1.39 -8.91
N TRP A 33 -12.43 -0.98 -8.82
CA TRP A 33 -11.41 -1.36 -9.78
C TRP A 33 -11.19 -2.87 -9.78
N ILE A 34 -11.03 -3.49 -8.61
CA ILE A 34 -10.80 -4.93 -8.47
C ILE A 34 -12.02 -5.73 -8.95
N GLU A 35 -13.24 -5.33 -8.58
CA GLU A 35 -14.49 -5.95 -9.04
C GLU A 35 -14.59 -5.96 -10.57
N LYS A 36 -14.21 -4.85 -11.21
CA LYS A 36 -14.19 -4.72 -12.66
C LYS A 36 -13.18 -5.70 -13.28
N GLU A 37 -11.97 -5.75 -12.75
CA GLU A 37 -10.90 -6.63 -13.24
C GLU A 37 -11.20 -8.11 -13.03
N LEU A 38 -11.96 -8.47 -11.99
CA LEU A 38 -12.35 -9.85 -11.69
C LEU A 38 -13.70 -10.26 -12.30
N SER A 39 -14.36 -9.35 -13.00
CA SER A 39 -15.64 -9.64 -13.66
C SER A 39 -15.50 -10.78 -14.67
N GLY A 40 -16.31 -11.82 -14.53
CA GLY A 40 -16.25 -13.01 -15.38
C GLY A 40 -15.13 -14.01 -15.03
N HIS A 41 -14.28 -13.74 -14.04
CA HIS A 41 -13.23 -14.66 -13.60
C HIS A 41 -13.68 -15.65 -12.52
N GLY A 42 -14.98 -15.72 -12.20
CA GLY A 42 -15.53 -16.70 -11.26
C GLY A 42 -15.04 -16.50 -9.81
N VAL A 43 -14.79 -15.26 -9.42
CA VAL A 43 -14.43 -14.89 -8.05
C VAL A 43 -15.69 -14.48 -7.29
N SER A 44 -15.93 -15.09 -6.15
CA SER A 44 -16.96 -14.64 -5.20
C SER A 44 -16.39 -13.50 -4.35
N ILE A 45 -17.11 -12.38 -4.31
CA ILE A 45 -16.72 -11.18 -3.57
C ILE A 45 -17.74 -10.92 -2.48
N THR A 46 -17.28 -10.77 -1.25
CA THR A 46 -18.10 -10.35 -0.11
C THR A 46 -17.43 -9.22 0.66
N TYR A 47 -18.21 -8.48 1.44
CA TYR A 47 -17.72 -7.37 2.25
C TYR A 47 -18.09 -7.60 3.71
N ASP A 48 -17.16 -7.28 4.61
CA ASP A 48 -17.47 -7.24 6.03
C ASP A 48 -17.91 -5.84 6.50
N LYS A 49 -18.28 -5.74 7.78
CA LYS A 49 -18.83 -4.50 8.35
C LYS A 49 -17.80 -3.40 8.53
N VAL A 50 -16.51 -3.72 8.63
CA VAL A 50 -15.46 -2.69 8.71
C VAL A 50 -15.02 -2.22 7.34
N GLY A 51 -15.35 -2.98 6.29
CA GLY A 51 -15.22 -2.60 4.89
C GLY A 51 -14.22 -3.43 4.11
N ASN A 52 -13.63 -4.48 4.68
CA ASN A 52 -12.71 -5.31 3.90
C ASN A 52 -13.46 -6.04 2.77
N MET A 53 -12.80 -6.17 1.63
CA MET A 53 -13.25 -7.01 0.52
C MET A 53 -12.64 -8.40 0.67
N HIS A 54 -13.49 -9.41 0.75
CA HIS A 54 -13.09 -10.81 0.81
C HIS A 54 -13.27 -11.43 -0.57
N LEU A 55 -12.22 -12.09 -1.06
CA LEU A 55 -12.17 -12.76 -2.35
C LEU A 55 -12.09 -14.27 -2.12
N TYR A 56 -12.97 -15.01 -2.80
CA TYR A 56 -12.90 -16.46 -2.88
C TYR A 56 -12.90 -16.90 -4.34
N LYS A 57 -11.82 -17.56 -4.75
CA LYS A 57 -11.64 -18.10 -6.09
C LYS A 57 -11.57 -19.63 -6.02
N PRO A 58 -12.58 -20.35 -6.54
CA PRO A 58 -12.53 -21.80 -6.60
C PRO A 58 -11.34 -22.28 -7.43
N GLY A 59 -10.61 -23.25 -6.88
CA GLY A 59 -9.57 -23.99 -7.57
C GLY A 59 -10.05 -25.36 -8.05
N LYS A 60 -9.11 -26.26 -8.35
CA LYS A 60 -9.43 -27.65 -8.73
C LYS A 60 -9.88 -28.49 -7.54
N LYS A 61 -9.44 -28.16 -6.33
CA LYS A 61 -9.77 -28.86 -5.08
C LYS A 61 -9.62 -27.94 -3.86
N PRO A 62 -10.31 -28.22 -2.74
CA PRO A 62 -10.07 -27.50 -1.50
C PRO A 62 -8.67 -27.80 -0.95
N PRO A 63 -8.00 -26.83 -0.31
CA PRO A 63 -6.69 -27.04 0.30
C PRO A 63 -6.79 -27.73 1.67
N PRO A 64 -5.82 -28.58 2.05
CA PRO A 64 -5.66 -29.07 3.42
C PRO A 64 -5.57 -27.95 4.47
N ASN A 65 -4.78 -26.91 4.18
CA ASN A 65 -4.65 -25.70 5.00
C ASN A 65 -5.26 -24.49 4.30
N LYS A 66 -6.02 -23.69 5.04
CA LYS A 66 -6.58 -22.44 4.54
C LYS A 66 -5.52 -21.35 4.56
N VAL A 67 -5.03 -20.97 3.38
CA VAL A 67 -4.07 -19.87 3.20
C VAL A 67 -4.81 -18.59 2.83
N LEU A 68 -4.64 -17.54 3.62
CA LEU A 68 -5.19 -16.21 3.35
C LEU A 68 -4.10 -15.27 2.80
N PHE A 69 -4.29 -14.76 1.59
CA PHE A 69 -3.45 -13.68 1.06
C PHE A 69 -4.08 -12.33 1.37
N THR A 70 -3.29 -11.37 1.84
CA THR A 70 -3.80 -10.04 2.16
C THR A 70 -2.95 -8.93 1.57
N ALA A 71 -3.58 -7.81 1.27
CA ALA A 71 -2.96 -6.56 0.85
C ALA A 71 -3.89 -5.42 1.25
N HIS A 72 -3.38 -4.22 1.53
CA HIS A 72 -4.24 -3.09 1.92
C HIS A 72 -4.56 -2.15 0.77
N ALA A 73 -5.81 -1.69 0.72
CA ALA A 73 -6.31 -0.79 -0.30
C ALA A 73 -6.06 0.68 0.04
N ASP A 74 -5.97 1.03 1.32
CA ASP A 74 -5.83 2.42 1.73
C ASP A 74 -4.46 3.00 1.37
N GLU A 75 -4.44 4.30 1.07
CA GLU A 75 -3.23 5.10 0.92
C GLU A 75 -3.19 6.23 1.96
N VAL A 76 -1.99 6.70 2.29
CA VAL A 76 -1.78 7.86 3.17
C VAL A 76 -2.52 9.11 2.68
N SER A 77 -3.06 9.89 3.61
CA SER A 77 -3.88 11.05 3.28
C SER A 77 -3.84 12.15 4.34
N LEU A 78 -4.34 13.33 4.00
CA LEU A 78 -4.59 14.43 4.94
C LEU A 78 -6.09 14.62 5.13
N MET A 79 -6.53 14.97 6.33
CA MET A 79 -7.94 15.23 6.62
C MET A 79 -8.19 16.72 6.79
N ILE A 80 -9.13 17.27 6.02
CA ILE A 80 -9.54 18.66 6.17
C ILE A 80 -10.24 18.84 7.52
N GLN A 81 -9.76 19.78 8.32
CA GLN A 81 -10.27 20.08 9.66
C GLN A 81 -10.96 21.44 9.74
N SER A 82 -10.56 22.40 8.90
CA SER A 82 -11.12 23.75 8.84
C SER A 82 -10.67 24.42 7.55
N ALA A 83 -11.12 25.66 7.33
CA ALA A 83 -10.47 26.61 6.43
C ALA A 83 -10.19 27.92 7.18
N ASP A 84 -9.24 28.72 6.69
CA ASP A 84 -9.03 30.08 7.16
C ASP A 84 -9.90 31.10 6.40
N GLU A 85 -9.88 32.36 6.86
CA GLU A 85 -10.72 33.43 6.31
C GLU A 85 -10.40 33.75 4.84
N MET A 86 -9.22 33.36 4.34
CA MET A 86 -8.81 33.54 2.96
C MET A 86 -9.19 32.34 2.08
N GLY A 87 -9.82 31.30 2.64
CA GLY A 87 -10.26 30.11 1.90
C GLY A 87 -9.22 29.00 1.78
N PHE A 88 -8.08 29.08 2.49
CA PHE A 88 -7.14 27.97 2.51
C PHE A 88 -7.62 26.86 3.44
N LEU A 89 -7.57 25.62 2.98
CA LEU A 89 -7.91 24.46 3.81
C LEU A 89 -6.81 24.15 4.82
N LEU A 90 -7.24 23.80 6.03
CA LEU A 90 -6.41 23.45 7.18
C LEU A 90 -6.59 21.98 7.51
N PHE A 91 -5.50 21.26 7.75
CA PHE A 91 -5.52 19.83 8.10
C PHE A 91 -4.96 19.54 9.51
N GLY A 92 -4.41 20.55 10.20
CA GLY A 92 -4.00 20.46 11.62
C GLY A 92 -2.62 19.86 11.87
N GLY A 93 -2.16 19.93 13.14
CA GLY A 93 -0.79 19.58 13.56
C GLY A 93 -0.59 18.15 14.08
N SER A 94 0.45 17.93 14.88
CA SER A 94 0.88 16.60 15.36
C SER A 94 -0.13 15.85 16.25
N GLN A 95 -1.14 16.52 16.80
CA GLN A 95 -2.24 15.91 17.57
C GLN A 95 -3.59 15.96 16.83
N SER A 96 -3.59 16.41 15.57
CA SER A 96 -4.80 16.49 14.76
C SER A 96 -5.26 15.10 14.30
N LEU A 97 -6.49 15.00 13.79
CA LEU A 97 -6.96 13.79 13.12
C LEU A 97 -6.02 13.42 11.97
N THR A 98 -5.54 14.42 11.22
CA THR A 98 -4.56 14.24 10.13
C THR A 98 -3.29 13.54 10.57
N SER A 99 -2.79 13.75 11.80
CA SER A 99 -1.60 13.03 12.26
C SER A 99 -1.73 11.51 12.21
N ARG A 100 -2.97 10.98 12.30
CA ARG A 100 -3.26 9.56 12.17
C ARG A 100 -3.38 9.13 10.70
N PHE A 101 -4.08 9.92 9.88
CA PHE A 101 -4.26 9.63 8.44
C PHE A 101 -3.00 9.85 7.61
N ALA A 102 -2.09 10.69 8.11
CA ALA A 102 -0.87 11.04 7.43
C ALA A 102 0.12 9.88 7.37
N GLY A 103 -0.07 8.79 8.11
CA GLY A 103 0.77 7.58 8.05
C GLY A 103 2.26 7.92 8.01
N ASN A 104 2.83 8.54 9.04
CA ASN A 104 4.26 8.95 9.05
C ASN A 104 4.75 9.80 7.85
N MET A 105 3.87 10.40 7.03
CA MET A 105 4.26 11.32 5.96
C MET A 105 5.14 12.44 6.52
N MET A 106 6.34 12.60 5.95
CA MET A 106 7.21 13.70 6.34
C MET A 106 6.70 15.02 5.76
N PRO A 107 6.71 16.13 6.52
CA PRO A 107 6.29 17.43 6.01
C PRO A 107 7.02 17.83 4.71
N THR A 108 8.31 17.52 4.62
CA THR A 108 9.14 17.77 3.43
C THR A 108 8.69 17.02 2.18
N ALA A 109 7.97 15.90 2.34
CA ALA A 109 7.43 15.14 1.23
C ALA A 109 6.12 15.76 0.68
N ILE A 110 5.42 16.56 1.51
CA ILE A 110 4.10 17.13 1.22
C ILE A 110 4.21 18.58 0.72
N CYS A 111 5.19 19.35 1.20
CA CYS A 111 5.37 20.75 0.86
C CYS A 111 5.47 20.98 -0.67
N GLY A 112 4.62 21.86 -1.21
CA GLY A 112 4.61 22.19 -2.64
C GLY A 112 4.01 21.12 -3.55
N LYS A 113 3.40 20.06 -2.99
CA LYS A 113 2.75 19.00 -3.78
C LYS A 113 1.31 19.33 -4.14
N ARG A 114 0.88 18.78 -5.27
CA ARG A 114 -0.53 18.76 -5.67
C ARG A 114 -1.24 17.66 -4.90
N LEU A 115 -2.43 17.99 -4.38
CA LEU A 115 -3.37 17.04 -3.80
C LEU A 115 -4.71 17.13 -4.54
N VAL A 116 -5.51 16.08 -4.44
CA VAL A 116 -6.94 16.11 -4.76
C VAL A 116 -7.75 15.83 -3.51
N VAL A 117 -8.85 16.56 -3.31
CA VAL A 117 -9.72 16.44 -2.14
C VAL A 117 -11.04 15.78 -2.52
N GLY A 118 -11.37 14.73 -1.77
CA GLY A 118 -12.61 13.97 -1.87
C GLY A 118 -12.84 13.31 -3.22
N LYS A 119 -13.98 12.63 -3.35
CA LYS A 119 -14.36 11.87 -4.56
C LYS A 119 -14.52 12.73 -5.80
N ASN A 120 -14.80 14.03 -5.63
CA ASN A 120 -14.92 14.99 -6.73
C ASN A 120 -13.56 15.45 -7.27
N HIS A 121 -12.45 14.99 -6.68
CA HIS A 121 -11.10 15.33 -7.08
C HIS A 121 -10.84 16.84 -7.17
N ILE A 122 -11.27 17.59 -6.15
CA ILE A 122 -11.03 19.04 -6.11
C ILE A 122 -9.51 19.27 -6.03
N PRO A 123 -8.88 19.90 -7.03
CA PRO A 123 -7.45 20.07 -7.04
C PRO A 123 -7.02 21.09 -5.99
N GLY A 124 -5.86 20.87 -5.38
CA GLY A 124 -5.23 21.86 -4.53
C GLY A 124 -3.72 21.72 -4.48
N VAL A 125 -3.06 22.79 -4.04
CA VAL A 125 -1.61 22.84 -3.89
C VAL A 125 -1.25 23.12 -2.43
N VAL A 126 -0.39 22.27 -1.86
CA VAL A 126 0.10 22.49 -0.50
C VAL A 126 1.08 23.65 -0.51
N CYS A 127 0.77 24.69 0.25
CA CYS A 127 1.59 25.87 0.40
C CYS A 127 2.07 26.08 1.84
N ILE A 128 3.17 26.80 1.95
CA ILE A 128 3.70 27.34 3.19
C ILE A 128 3.89 28.85 3.01
N LYS A 129 4.10 29.55 4.12
CA LYS A 129 4.48 30.96 4.11
C LYS A 129 5.66 31.19 3.13
N PRO A 130 5.57 32.16 2.19
CA PRO A 130 6.64 32.42 1.23
C PRO A 130 7.99 32.71 1.90
N ILE A 131 9.08 32.23 1.30
CA ILE A 131 10.44 32.33 1.87
C ILE A 131 10.86 33.77 2.20
N SER A 132 10.42 34.75 1.41
CA SER A 132 10.69 36.17 1.63
C SER A 132 10.01 36.75 2.88
N LEU A 133 8.98 36.07 3.40
CA LEU A 133 8.23 36.46 4.59
C LEU A 133 8.61 35.63 5.82
N GLN A 134 9.37 34.54 5.64
CA GLN A 134 9.84 33.69 6.72
C GLN A 134 10.95 34.40 7.53
N SER A 135 10.92 34.21 8.84
CA SER A 135 12.01 34.50 9.76
C SER A 135 13.21 33.58 9.49
N GLU A 136 14.40 33.98 9.94
CA GLU A 136 15.60 33.13 9.85
C GLU A 136 15.43 31.78 10.57
N ALA A 137 14.63 31.73 11.65
CA ALA A 137 14.35 30.47 12.34
C ALA A 137 13.47 29.53 11.50
N GLU A 138 12.44 30.06 10.84
CA GLU A 138 11.56 29.31 9.92
C GLU A 138 12.35 28.76 8.72
N LYS A 139 13.25 29.56 8.14
CA LYS A 139 14.07 29.14 6.98
C LYS A 139 15.03 27.98 7.27
N ASN A 140 15.51 27.89 8.52
CA ASN A 140 16.53 26.93 8.92
C ASN A 140 15.96 25.58 9.40
N LYS A 141 14.64 25.37 9.31
CA LYS A 141 13.98 24.14 9.76
C LYS A 141 12.92 23.68 8.74
N PRO A 142 12.69 22.38 8.60
CA PRO A 142 11.53 21.90 7.86
C PRO A 142 10.23 22.45 8.47
N PRO A 143 9.23 22.84 7.65
CA PRO A 143 7.94 23.26 8.15
C PRO A 143 7.23 22.09 8.85
N PHE A 144 6.41 22.39 9.85
CA PHE A 144 5.47 21.45 10.44
C PHE A 144 4.18 21.37 9.60
N ILE A 145 3.42 20.28 9.73
CA ILE A 145 2.18 20.09 8.96
C ILE A 145 1.12 21.15 9.30
N ASP A 146 1.05 21.63 10.55
CA ASP A 146 0.13 22.71 10.95
C ASP A 146 0.50 24.10 10.41
N GLU A 147 1.73 24.28 9.95
CA GLU A 147 2.17 25.49 9.25
C GLU A 147 1.80 25.46 7.77
N MET A 148 1.40 24.30 7.25
CA MET A 148 0.99 24.12 5.87
C MET A 148 -0.50 24.44 5.68
N ARG A 149 -0.82 24.80 4.45
CA ARG A 149 -2.17 25.11 3.96
C ARG A 149 -2.39 24.40 2.64
N LEU A 150 -3.64 24.11 2.30
CA LEU A 150 -4.00 23.59 0.98
C LEU A 150 -4.83 24.65 0.26
N ASP A 151 -4.24 25.20 -0.79
CA ASP A 151 -4.89 26.18 -1.65
C ASP A 151 -5.72 25.44 -2.71
N ILE A 152 -7.03 25.65 -2.69
CA ILE A 152 -7.98 25.14 -3.69
C ILE A 152 -8.55 26.26 -4.57
N GLY A 153 -8.04 27.50 -4.45
CA GLY A 153 -8.53 28.68 -5.16
C GLY A 153 -9.81 29.31 -4.61
N ALA A 154 -10.26 28.91 -3.43
CA ALA A 154 -11.39 29.54 -2.73
C ALA A 154 -10.99 30.92 -2.17
N LYS A 155 -11.96 31.82 -2.01
CA LYS A 155 -11.74 33.20 -1.53
C LYS A 155 -12.20 33.42 -0.10
N THR A 156 -13.05 32.55 0.41
CA THR A 156 -13.55 32.60 1.79
C THR A 156 -13.58 31.23 2.41
N LYS A 157 -13.61 31.22 3.74
CA LYS A 157 -13.80 30.00 4.54
C LYS A 157 -15.04 29.22 4.15
N GLU A 158 -16.16 29.92 3.93
CA GLU A 158 -17.45 29.32 3.60
C GLU A 158 -17.41 28.66 2.23
N GLU A 159 -16.81 29.31 1.24
CA GLU A 159 -16.61 28.72 -0.08
C GLU A 159 -15.74 27.47 0.00
N ALA A 160 -14.62 27.55 0.72
CA ALA A 160 -13.70 26.43 0.87
C ALA A 160 -14.35 25.22 1.55
N LEU A 161 -15.09 25.43 2.64
CA LEU A 161 -15.80 24.37 3.35
C LEU A 161 -17.06 23.88 2.63
N SER A 162 -17.65 24.68 1.75
CA SER A 162 -18.71 24.22 0.86
C SER A 162 -18.19 23.24 -0.20
N LEU A 163 -16.96 23.46 -0.71
CA LEU A 163 -16.32 22.58 -1.68
C LEU A 163 -15.69 21.35 -1.02
N CYS A 164 -15.06 21.55 0.14
CA CYS A 164 -14.33 20.55 0.89
C CYS A 164 -14.73 20.61 2.37
N PRO A 165 -15.90 20.02 2.73
CA PRO A 165 -16.36 20.00 4.11
C PRO A 165 -15.35 19.39 5.08
N ILE A 166 -15.45 19.76 6.35
CA ILE A 166 -14.66 19.14 7.44
C ILE A 166 -14.82 17.62 7.39
N GLY A 167 -13.70 16.90 7.49
CA GLY A 167 -13.63 15.44 7.36
C GLY A 167 -13.29 14.95 5.96
N SER A 168 -13.33 15.81 4.93
CA SER A 168 -12.87 15.45 3.58
C SER A 168 -11.41 14.99 3.60
N LEU A 169 -11.09 13.96 2.83
CA LEU A 169 -9.73 13.41 2.72
C LEU A 169 -9.05 13.93 1.46
N ALA A 170 -7.75 14.20 1.56
CA ALA A 170 -6.89 14.66 0.49
C ALA A 170 -5.74 13.67 0.28
N ILE A 171 -5.53 13.25 -0.97
CA ILE A 171 -4.44 12.35 -1.38
C ILE A 171 -3.55 13.04 -2.41
N PHE A 172 -2.38 12.48 -2.67
CA PHE A 172 -1.49 13.02 -3.70
C PHE A 172 -2.12 12.96 -5.09
N ASP A 173 -1.97 14.06 -5.83
CA ASP A 173 -2.21 14.12 -7.27
C ASP A 173 -0.87 13.94 -7.99
N SER A 174 -0.66 12.77 -8.60
CA SER A 174 0.65 12.43 -9.12
C SER A 174 0.62 11.45 -10.27
N ASP A 175 1.26 11.85 -11.37
CA ASP A 175 1.36 11.07 -12.60
C ASP A 175 2.12 9.76 -12.39
N SER A 176 1.75 8.70 -13.13
CA SER A 176 2.46 7.43 -13.11
C SER A 176 3.24 7.23 -14.41
N TYR A 177 4.48 6.72 -14.33
CA TYR A 177 5.28 6.46 -15.51
C TYR A 177 6.45 5.51 -15.23
N SER A 178 6.92 4.85 -16.29
CA SER A 178 8.16 4.08 -16.29
C SER A 178 9.35 4.97 -16.65
N PHE A 179 10.52 4.74 -16.05
CA PHE A 179 11.73 5.50 -16.32
C PHE A 179 13.02 4.72 -16.02
N GLY A 180 14.12 5.18 -16.62
CA GLY A 180 15.45 4.60 -16.41
C GLY A 180 15.51 3.11 -16.74
N ASN A 181 16.33 2.36 -16.00
CA ASN A 181 16.53 0.93 -16.21
C ASN A 181 15.48 0.09 -15.46
N GLY A 182 14.24 0.08 -15.97
CA GLY A 182 13.14 -0.75 -15.47
C GLY A 182 12.44 -0.22 -14.22
N ARG A 183 12.62 1.06 -13.87
CA ARG A 183 11.95 1.64 -12.70
C ARG A 183 10.59 2.18 -13.08
N ILE A 184 9.71 2.20 -12.09
CA ILE A 184 8.39 2.82 -12.17
C ILE A 184 8.29 3.90 -11.11
N LYS A 185 7.49 4.93 -11.38
CA LYS A 185 7.09 5.95 -10.43
C LYS A 185 5.56 5.99 -10.40
N ALA A 186 4.97 5.94 -9.22
CA ALA A 186 3.54 6.12 -9.00
C ALA A 186 3.28 6.59 -7.55
N LYS A 187 2.06 7.06 -7.26
CA LYS A 187 1.57 7.16 -5.86
C LYS A 187 1.03 5.80 -5.41
N ALA A 188 0.85 5.60 -4.10
CA ALA A 188 0.16 4.43 -3.55
C ALA A 188 0.67 3.06 -4.03
N VAL A 189 1.94 2.95 -4.47
CA VAL A 189 2.55 1.63 -4.71
C VAL A 189 2.43 0.77 -3.44
N ASP A 190 2.58 1.44 -2.30
CA ASP A 190 2.21 1.00 -0.96
C ASP A 190 0.70 1.22 -0.73
N ASP A 191 -0.15 0.19 -0.68
CA ASP A 191 0.09 -1.23 -1.06
C ASP A 191 -0.81 -1.66 -2.24
N ARG A 192 -0.95 -0.78 -3.24
CA ARG A 192 -1.63 -1.18 -4.48
C ARG A 192 -0.90 -2.29 -5.22
N ILE A 193 0.39 -2.52 -4.94
CA ILE A 193 1.09 -3.67 -5.51
C ILE A 193 0.52 -5.00 -5.00
N GLY A 194 0.31 -5.15 -3.69
CA GLY A 194 -0.31 -6.36 -3.14
C GLY A 194 -1.71 -6.58 -3.71
N CYS A 195 -2.51 -5.51 -3.77
CA CYS A 195 -3.86 -5.55 -4.34
C CYS A 195 -3.86 -6.00 -5.81
N TYR A 196 -2.95 -5.44 -6.61
CA TYR A 196 -2.79 -5.78 -8.02
C TYR A 196 -2.41 -7.25 -8.19
N LEU A 197 -1.41 -7.73 -7.45
CA LEU A 197 -0.91 -9.10 -7.59
C LEU A 197 -1.95 -10.14 -7.16
N ILE A 198 -2.73 -9.87 -6.09
CA ILE A 198 -3.88 -10.73 -5.71
C ILE A 198 -4.91 -10.75 -6.84
N THR A 199 -5.20 -9.60 -7.44
CA THR A 199 -6.16 -9.49 -8.54
C THR A 199 -5.71 -10.29 -9.75
N GLU A 200 -4.46 -10.15 -10.18
CA GLU A 200 -3.92 -10.91 -11.32
C GLU A 200 -3.90 -12.41 -11.06
N TYR A 201 -3.57 -12.84 -9.84
CA TYR A 201 -3.58 -14.26 -9.50
C TYR A 201 -5.00 -14.86 -9.53
N CYS A 202 -6.01 -14.13 -9.04
CA CYS A 202 -7.41 -14.53 -9.10
C CYS A 202 -7.95 -14.72 -10.53
N LYS A 203 -7.35 -14.09 -11.54
CA LYS A 203 -7.75 -14.24 -12.95
C LYS A 203 -7.37 -15.62 -13.53
N GLN A 204 -6.45 -16.33 -12.88
CA GLN A 204 -5.89 -17.60 -13.36
C GLN A 204 -6.74 -18.81 -12.95
N ASN A 205 -6.38 -19.99 -13.49
CA ASN A 205 -6.93 -21.28 -13.06
C ASN A 205 -6.05 -21.87 -11.95
N LEU A 206 -6.61 -22.01 -10.76
CA LEU A 206 -5.83 -22.33 -9.56
C LEU A 206 -5.92 -23.82 -9.20
N PRO A 207 -4.84 -24.44 -8.69
CA PRO A 207 -4.87 -25.82 -8.24
C PRO A 207 -5.68 -26.01 -6.96
N PHE A 208 -5.68 -25.01 -6.07
CA PHE A 208 -6.40 -24.99 -4.81
C PHE A 208 -7.37 -23.82 -4.73
N ASP A 209 -8.41 -23.96 -3.91
CA ASP A 209 -9.27 -22.83 -3.55
C ASP A 209 -8.43 -21.72 -2.92
N PHE A 210 -8.58 -20.51 -3.44
CA PHE A 210 -7.80 -19.36 -3.03
C PHE A 210 -8.65 -18.38 -2.24
N HIS A 211 -8.15 -18.02 -1.06
CA HIS A 211 -8.74 -17.03 -0.18
C HIS A 211 -7.85 -15.80 -0.12
N ALA A 212 -8.44 -14.63 -0.39
CA ALA A 212 -7.75 -13.38 -0.21
C ALA A 212 -8.64 -12.33 0.45
N ALA A 213 -8.03 -11.33 1.07
CA ALA A 213 -8.72 -10.16 1.58
C ALA A 213 -7.97 -8.88 1.19
N ILE A 214 -8.69 -7.96 0.56
CA ILE A 214 -8.21 -6.60 0.35
C ILE A 214 -8.67 -5.77 1.54
N LEU A 215 -7.69 -5.29 2.31
CA LEU A 215 -7.87 -4.75 3.65
C LEU A 215 -8.08 -3.24 3.63
N VAL A 216 -8.78 -2.76 4.66
CA VAL A 216 -9.00 -1.34 4.91
C VAL A 216 -8.21 -0.85 6.12
N GLN A 217 -7.85 0.43 6.13
CA GLN A 217 -7.28 1.13 7.27
C GLN A 217 -6.01 0.48 7.86
N GLU A 218 -5.09 0.03 7.02
CA GLU A 218 -3.73 -0.37 7.45
C GLU A 218 -3.02 0.83 8.09
N GLU A 219 -3.03 1.96 7.40
CA GLU A 219 -2.26 3.16 7.75
C GLU A 219 -2.73 3.78 9.09
N LEU A 220 -3.92 3.37 9.53
CA LEU A 220 -4.54 3.76 10.81
C LEU A 220 -4.37 2.70 11.91
N GLY A 221 -3.49 1.72 11.71
CA GLY A 221 -3.09 0.71 12.67
C GLY A 221 -3.53 -0.73 12.36
N CYS A 222 -3.58 -1.14 11.09
CA CYS A 222 -3.93 -2.50 10.64
C CYS A 222 -5.31 -2.95 11.14
N ARG A 223 -6.31 -2.07 11.02
CA ARG A 223 -7.62 -2.30 11.63
C ARG A 223 -8.43 -3.35 10.88
N GLY A 224 -8.44 -3.26 9.54
CA GLY A 224 -9.15 -4.21 8.68
C GLY A 224 -8.63 -5.64 8.84
N ALA A 225 -7.32 -5.79 8.90
CA ALA A 225 -6.62 -7.07 9.03
C ALA A 225 -7.11 -7.95 10.18
N HIS A 226 -7.33 -7.35 11.36
CA HIS A 226 -7.78 -8.10 12.54
C HIS A 226 -9.14 -8.76 12.29
N VAL A 227 -10.09 -8.00 11.75
CA VAL A 227 -11.45 -8.46 11.44
C VAL A 227 -11.43 -9.47 10.29
N ALA A 228 -10.62 -9.22 9.26
CA ALA A 228 -10.52 -10.14 8.13
C ALA A 228 -10.03 -11.52 8.56
N ALA A 229 -8.95 -11.57 9.36
CA ALA A 229 -8.43 -12.82 9.92
C ALA A 229 -9.43 -13.50 10.87
N TYR A 230 -10.17 -12.73 11.67
CA TYR A 230 -11.17 -13.29 12.60
C TYR A 230 -12.32 -13.99 11.85
N ILE A 231 -12.78 -13.39 10.74
CA ILE A 231 -13.84 -13.96 9.89
C ILE A 231 -13.31 -15.15 9.08
N GLN A 232 -12.13 -15.02 8.48
CA GLN A 232 -11.59 -16.04 7.59
C GLN A 232 -11.00 -17.24 8.34
N GLN A 233 -10.53 -17.07 9.57
CA GLN A 233 -9.86 -18.11 10.38
C GLN A 233 -8.82 -18.91 9.58
N PRO A 234 -7.82 -18.26 8.95
CA PRO A 234 -6.82 -18.97 8.18
C PRO A 234 -5.82 -19.70 9.08
N ASP A 235 -5.27 -20.81 8.59
CA ASP A 235 -4.15 -21.51 9.23
C ASP A 235 -2.83 -20.75 8.99
N ILE A 236 -2.68 -20.21 7.78
CA ILE A 236 -1.52 -19.46 7.32
C ILE A 236 -1.99 -18.17 6.64
N ALA A 237 -1.32 -17.06 6.90
CA ALA A 237 -1.53 -15.83 6.13
C ALA A 237 -0.24 -15.33 5.46
N VAL A 238 -0.36 -14.97 4.19
CA VAL A 238 0.69 -14.34 3.38
C VAL A 238 0.32 -12.87 3.20
N VAL A 239 1.06 -11.98 3.86
CA VAL A 239 0.83 -10.53 3.80
C VAL A 239 1.70 -9.94 2.69
N LEU A 240 1.06 -9.46 1.63
CA LEU A 240 1.67 -8.65 0.61
C LEU A 240 1.70 -7.20 1.07
N ASP A 241 2.77 -6.49 0.71
CA ASP A 241 3.02 -5.14 1.20
C ASP A 241 4.08 -4.42 0.34
N ALA A 242 4.31 -3.13 0.56
CA ALA A 242 5.55 -2.47 0.20
C ALA A 242 6.49 -2.34 1.41
N THR A 243 7.78 -2.13 1.18
CA THR A 243 8.71 -1.86 2.27
C THR A 243 9.85 -0.97 1.84
N THR A 244 10.46 -0.28 2.79
CA THR A 244 11.49 0.72 2.50
C THR A 244 12.70 0.11 1.79
N ALA A 245 13.00 0.65 0.62
CA ALA A 245 14.29 0.49 -0.05
C ALA A 245 15.30 1.50 0.51
N GLY A 246 16.38 0.98 1.10
CA GLY A 246 17.44 1.74 1.75
C GLY A 246 18.67 1.93 0.85
N ASP A 247 18.51 1.78 -0.46
CA ASP A 247 19.57 1.90 -1.47
C ASP A 247 19.65 3.32 -2.06
N VAL A 248 19.36 4.31 -1.21
CA VAL A 248 19.41 5.75 -1.48
C VAL A 248 20.29 6.46 -0.45
N GLY A 249 21.15 7.37 -0.91
CA GLY A 249 22.08 8.08 -0.03
C GLY A 249 23.26 7.22 0.47
N GLN A 250 23.98 7.72 1.48
CA GLN A 250 25.16 7.06 2.07
C GLN A 250 24.80 5.96 3.09
N VAL A 251 23.69 5.24 2.86
CA VAL A 251 23.24 4.14 3.74
C VAL A 251 23.94 2.85 3.31
N SER A 252 24.62 2.16 4.24
CA SER A 252 25.39 0.96 3.93
C SER A 252 25.31 -0.11 5.03
N GLY A 253 25.72 -1.33 4.68
CA GLY A 253 25.75 -2.46 5.62
C GLY A 253 24.37 -2.79 6.20
N MET A 254 24.30 -2.92 7.52
CA MET A 254 23.08 -3.26 8.27
C MET A 254 22.03 -2.14 8.29
N GLN A 255 22.40 -0.91 7.97
CA GLN A 255 21.46 0.21 7.89
C GLN A 255 20.66 0.22 6.58
N CYS A 256 21.14 -0.50 5.56
CA CYS A 256 20.43 -0.64 4.29
C CYS A 256 19.31 -1.67 4.46
N ILE A 257 18.07 -1.20 4.61
CA ILE A 257 16.90 -2.05 4.93
C ILE A 257 16.68 -3.12 3.85
N THR A 258 16.55 -2.69 2.59
CA THR A 258 16.43 -3.53 1.38
C THR A 258 17.05 -2.81 0.18
N VAL A 259 17.29 -3.54 -0.92
CA VAL A 259 17.88 -3.01 -2.15
C VAL A 259 16.96 -3.27 -3.33
N GLN A 260 16.69 -2.25 -4.15
CA GLN A 260 15.93 -2.46 -5.37
C GLN A 260 16.72 -3.28 -6.37
N GLY A 261 16.04 -4.24 -6.96
CA GLY A 261 16.55 -5.14 -7.96
C GLY A 261 17.10 -6.47 -7.42
N GLU A 262 16.99 -6.69 -6.12
CA GLU A 262 17.35 -7.94 -5.45
C GLU A 262 16.12 -8.79 -5.09
N GLY A 263 14.99 -8.53 -5.75
CA GLY A 263 13.77 -9.33 -5.66
C GLY A 263 12.85 -8.96 -4.49
N GLY A 264 11.78 -9.73 -4.35
CA GLY A 264 10.81 -9.58 -3.27
C GLY A 264 11.44 -9.75 -1.89
N VAL A 265 10.88 -9.08 -0.89
CA VAL A 265 11.43 -9.03 0.47
C VAL A 265 10.64 -9.96 1.36
N ILE A 266 11.33 -10.89 2.03
CA ILE A 266 10.75 -11.77 3.03
C ILE A 266 11.34 -11.41 4.39
N SER A 267 10.49 -11.19 5.39
CA SER A 267 10.92 -10.69 6.70
C SER A 267 10.92 -11.79 7.77
N TYR A 268 11.93 -11.79 8.65
CA TYR A 268 11.90 -12.58 9.89
C TYR A 268 11.25 -11.82 11.05
N ILE A 269 11.39 -10.49 11.05
CA ILE A 269 10.87 -9.60 12.09
C ILE A 269 10.64 -8.20 11.51
N ASP A 270 9.60 -7.53 12.00
CA ASP A 270 9.41 -6.08 11.88
C ASP A 270 8.99 -5.48 13.23
N GLY A 271 8.57 -4.21 13.25
CA GLY A 271 8.19 -3.51 14.49
C GLY A 271 6.91 -4.04 15.16
N GLY A 272 6.12 -4.88 14.48
CA GLY A 272 4.85 -5.43 14.97
C GLY A 272 4.75 -6.95 14.95
N THR A 273 5.63 -7.66 14.22
CA THR A 273 5.49 -9.10 13.94
C THR A 273 6.83 -9.83 14.03
N ILE A 274 6.83 -11.00 14.66
CA ILE A 274 7.87 -12.02 14.48
C ILE A 274 7.27 -13.10 13.57
N TYR A 275 7.80 -13.24 12.36
CA TYR A 275 7.23 -14.13 11.35
C TYR A 275 7.57 -15.61 11.62
N ASP A 276 6.74 -16.52 11.11
CA ASP A 276 6.99 -17.95 11.27
C ASP A 276 8.30 -18.34 10.56
N TYR A 277 9.27 -18.80 11.34
CA TYR A 277 10.60 -19.10 10.82
C TYR A 277 10.57 -20.24 9.79
N ALA A 278 9.76 -21.28 10.00
CA ALA A 278 9.69 -22.41 9.08
C ALA A 278 9.07 -22.00 7.74
N LEU A 279 7.99 -21.23 7.75
CA LEU A 279 7.38 -20.68 6.53
C LEU A 279 8.35 -19.75 5.79
N THR A 280 9.06 -18.90 6.54
CA THR A 280 10.06 -17.97 5.97
C THR A 280 11.19 -18.72 5.27
N GLN A 281 11.73 -19.78 5.91
CA GLN A 281 12.78 -20.62 5.30
C GLN A 281 12.28 -21.34 4.06
N LYS A 282 11.05 -21.84 4.07
CA LYS A 282 10.41 -22.46 2.89
C LYS A 282 10.26 -21.46 1.76
N ALA A 283 9.80 -20.24 2.01
CA ALA A 283 9.69 -19.20 0.99
C ALA A 283 11.04 -18.88 0.33
N PHE A 284 12.11 -18.74 1.12
CA PHE A 284 13.46 -18.57 0.56
C PHE A 284 13.94 -19.80 -0.23
N ALA A 285 13.58 -21.02 0.20
CA ALA A 285 13.91 -22.25 -0.53
C ALA A 285 13.20 -22.29 -1.89
N LEU A 286 11.89 -22.05 -1.92
CA LEU A 286 11.09 -21.95 -3.14
C LEU A 286 11.68 -20.94 -4.13
N ALA A 287 12.06 -19.75 -3.64
CA ALA A 287 12.70 -18.73 -4.46
C ALA A 287 14.00 -19.25 -5.09
N ARG A 288 14.89 -19.87 -4.30
CA ARG A 288 16.16 -20.44 -4.80
C ARG A 288 15.93 -21.56 -5.81
N GLU A 289 15.02 -22.49 -5.52
CA GLU A 289 14.71 -23.65 -6.37
C GLU A 289 14.16 -23.23 -7.74
N ASN A 290 13.44 -22.11 -7.79
CA ASN A 290 12.84 -21.58 -9.01
C ASN A 290 13.66 -20.46 -9.66
N GLY A 291 14.87 -20.17 -9.16
CA GLY A 291 15.73 -19.10 -9.69
C GLY A 291 15.16 -17.69 -9.55
N ILE A 292 14.26 -17.49 -8.59
CA ILE A 292 13.64 -16.19 -8.29
C ILE A 292 14.48 -15.47 -7.24
N LYS A 293 14.81 -14.20 -7.50
CA LYS A 293 15.49 -13.39 -6.50
C LYS A 293 14.54 -13.08 -5.33
N ALA A 294 15.04 -13.24 -4.12
CA ALA A 294 14.38 -12.80 -2.90
C ALA A 294 15.45 -12.35 -1.90
N GLN A 295 15.10 -11.38 -1.07
CA GLN A 295 16.01 -10.79 -0.08
C GLN A 295 15.36 -10.71 1.30
N VAL A 296 16.19 -10.59 2.34
CA VAL A 296 15.72 -10.38 3.71
C VAL A 296 15.62 -8.89 4.02
N LYS A 297 14.59 -8.51 4.78
CA LYS A 297 14.51 -7.19 5.42
C LYS A 297 15.55 -7.08 6.54
N ARG A 298 16.56 -6.22 6.38
CA ARG A 298 17.73 -6.18 7.30
C ARG A 298 17.49 -5.41 8.60
N MET A 299 16.40 -4.64 8.68
CA MET A 299 16.04 -3.87 9.88
C MET A 299 14.59 -4.13 10.28
N ALA A 300 14.34 -4.25 11.58
CA ALA A 300 13.02 -4.40 12.17
C ALA A 300 12.29 -3.04 12.26
N THR A 301 12.06 -2.39 11.12
CA THR A 301 11.41 -1.07 11.02
C THR A 301 10.09 -1.16 10.26
N GLY A 302 9.15 -0.26 10.57
CA GLY A 302 7.78 -0.35 10.07
C GLY A 302 7.03 -1.54 10.68
N ALA A 303 5.75 -1.65 10.38
CA ALA A 303 4.91 -2.79 10.72
C ALA A 303 3.78 -2.85 9.70
N ASN A 304 3.16 -4.01 9.53
CA ASN A 304 2.08 -4.19 8.58
C ASN A 304 0.96 -5.06 9.15
N ASP A 305 0.01 -5.43 8.29
CA ASP A 305 -1.19 -6.18 8.65
C ASP A 305 -0.90 -7.51 9.34
N ALA A 306 0.27 -8.11 9.15
CA ALA A 306 0.69 -9.33 9.86
C ALA A 306 0.61 -9.15 11.38
N LYS A 307 0.85 -7.94 11.91
CA LYS A 307 0.80 -7.65 13.35
C LYS A 307 -0.59 -7.85 13.93
N SER A 308 -1.63 -7.60 13.14
CA SER A 308 -3.03 -7.76 13.55
C SER A 308 -3.52 -9.17 13.27
N ILE A 309 -3.09 -9.77 12.15
CA ILE A 309 -3.47 -11.12 11.75
C ILE A 309 -2.89 -12.17 12.72
N GLN A 310 -1.60 -12.07 13.06
CA GLN A 310 -0.90 -13.00 13.95
C GLN A 310 -1.60 -13.14 15.31
N ARG A 311 -2.23 -12.06 15.79
CA ARG A 311 -2.89 -11.98 17.10
C ARG A 311 -4.42 -12.16 17.02
N SER A 312 -4.96 -12.50 15.85
CA SER A 312 -6.40 -12.70 15.67
C SER A 312 -6.81 -14.14 16.01
N GLY A 313 -8.00 -14.29 16.61
CA GLY A 313 -8.56 -15.61 16.95
C GLY A 313 -7.65 -16.42 17.89
N VAL A 314 -7.31 -17.64 17.47
CA VAL A 314 -6.42 -18.56 18.18
C VAL A 314 -4.92 -18.35 17.83
N GLY A 315 -4.63 -17.30 17.06
CA GLY A 315 -3.32 -17.06 16.45
C GLY A 315 -3.24 -17.62 15.04
N VAL A 316 -2.47 -16.95 14.19
CA VAL A 316 -2.27 -17.32 12.78
C VAL A 316 -0.78 -17.36 12.50
N ARG A 317 -0.31 -18.37 11.75
CA ARG A 317 1.07 -18.40 11.26
C ARG A 317 1.18 -17.41 10.10
N VAL A 318 2.06 -16.42 10.24
CA VAL A 318 2.17 -15.32 9.26
C VAL A 318 3.53 -15.31 8.59
N ILE A 319 3.53 -14.93 7.31
CA ILE A 319 4.71 -14.60 6.50
C ILE A 319 4.41 -13.32 5.72
N SER A 320 5.43 -12.51 5.44
CA SER A 320 5.33 -11.37 4.54
C SER A 320 6.11 -11.57 3.24
N LEU A 321 5.60 -10.97 2.17
CA LEU A 321 6.27 -10.80 0.89
C LEU A 321 6.07 -9.36 0.43
N SER A 322 7.10 -8.53 0.54
CA SER A 322 7.01 -7.09 0.30
C SER A 322 7.81 -6.60 -0.90
N LEU A 323 7.36 -5.51 -1.52
CA LEU A 323 8.09 -4.83 -2.60
C LEU A 323 9.09 -3.80 -2.07
N PRO A 324 10.39 -3.89 -2.38
CA PRO A 324 11.36 -2.86 -2.00
C PRO A 324 11.10 -1.55 -2.76
N THR A 325 10.55 -0.57 -2.06
CA THR A 325 10.03 0.68 -2.62
C THR A 325 10.72 1.88 -1.99
N ARG A 326 11.25 2.77 -2.84
CA ARG A 326 11.82 4.05 -2.41
C ARG A 326 10.70 5.06 -2.25
N TYR A 327 10.86 5.95 -1.28
CA TYR A 327 9.95 7.09 -1.06
C TYR A 327 8.49 6.66 -0.81
N ILE A 328 8.30 5.55 -0.08
CA ILE A 328 6.98 5.18 0.46
C ILE A 328 6.41 6.35 1.28
N HIS A 329 5.08 6.41 1.37
CA HIS A 329 4.35 7.48 2.06
C HIS A 329 4.70 8.87 1.50
N SER A 330 4.78 8.97 0.17
CA SER A 330 5.00 10.21 -0.57
C SER A 330 4.23 10.20 -1.90
N SER A 331 4.25 11.33 -2.62
CA SER A 331 3.64 11.43 -3.95
C SER A 331 4.33 10.58 -5.02
N ALA A 332 5.50 10.01 -4.74
CA ALA A 332 6.38 9.44 -5.76
C ALA A 332 7.12 8.19 -5.29
N CYS A 333 6.37 7.17 -4.91
CA CYS A 333 6.93 5.85 -4.72
C CYS A 333 7.65 5.40 -6.00
N VAL A 334 8.89 4.92 -5.84
CA VAL A 334 9.68 4.37 -6.94
C VAL A 334 9.96 2.91 -6.65
N ALA A 335 9.64 2.03 -7.59
CA ALA A 335 9.88 0.59 -7.51
C ALA A 335 10.61 0.08 -8.77
N GLN A 336 11.16 -1.12 -8.68
CA GLN A 336 11.85 -1.78 -9.78
C GLN A 336 10.96 -2.90 -10.34
N LEU A 337 10.71 -2.88 -11.65
CA LEU A 337 9.76 -3.79 -12.30
C LEU A 337 10.11 -5.26 -12.09
N LYS A 338 11.40 -5.61 -12.19
CA LYS A 338 11.85 -7.00 -11.97
C LYS A 338 11.63 -7.51 -10.53
N ASP A 339 11.50 -6.62 -9.54
CA ASP A 339 11.15 -7.05 -8.17
C ASP A 339 9.65 -7.34 -8.06
N MET A 340 8.82 -6.58 -8.78
CA MET A 340 7.37 -6.84 -8.89
C MET A 340 7.13 -8.18 -9.60
N GLU A 341 7.84 -8.43 -10.71
CA GLU A 341 7.81 -9.72 -11.41
C GLU A 341 8.30 -10.88 -10.54
N ALA A 342 9.27 -10.64 -9.65
CA ALA A 342 9.73 -11.65 -8.70
C ALA A 342 8.62 -11.99 -7.68
N MET A 343 7.92 -10.99 -7.16
CA MET A 343 6.77 -11.21 -6.27
C MET A 343 5.62 -11.94 -6.97
N GLU A 344 5.29 -11.52 -8.19
CA GLU A 344 4.26 -12.18 -9.02
C GLU A 344 4.54 -13.67 -9.19
N LYS A 345 5.79 -14.05 -9.45
CA LYS A 345 6.21 -15.45 -9.57
C LYS A 345 6.20 -16.21 -8.24
N MET A 346 6.40 -15.52 -7.12
CA MET A 346 6.38 -16.15 -5.79
C MET A 346 4.97 -16.52 -5.33
N ILE A 347 3.94 -15.74 -5.66
CA ILE A 347 2.56 -15.96 -5.20
C ILE A 347 2.04 -17.39 -5.47
N PRO A 348 2.07 -17.93 -6.69
CA PRO A 348 1.61 -19.30 -6.95
C PRO A 348 2.44 -20.34 -6.20
N LEU A 349 3.75 -20.12 -6.02
CA LEU A 349 4.62 -21.04 -5.30
C LEU A 349 4.28 -21.08 -3.81
N LEU A 350 4.09 -19.92 -3.19
CA LEU A 350 3.69 -19.82 -1.79
C LEU A 350 2.30 -20.40 -1.56
N HIS A 351 1.33 -20.07 -2.43
CA HIS A 351 -0.03 -20.57 -2.31
C HIS A 351 -0.04 -22.10 -2.36
N ASN A 352 0.58 -22.71 -3.38
CA ASN A 352 0.58 -24.15 -3.53
C ASN A 352 1.30 -24.86 -2.38
N GLN A 353 2.48 -24.35 -1.99
CA GLN A 353 3.29 -24.97 -0.93
C GLN A 353 2.59 -24.92 0.43
N PHE A 354 1.94 -23.80 0.76
CA PHE A 354 1.30 -23.62 2.07
C PHE A 354 -0.10 -24.21 2.11
N ALA A 355 -0.78 -24.34 0.97
CA ALA A 355 -2.02 -25.10 0.88
C ALA A 355 -1.81 -26.59 1.16
N GLU A 356 -0.67 -27.15 0.75
CA GLU A 356 -0.32 -28.58 0.91
C GLU A 356 0.31 -28.96 2.26
N GLU A 357 0.73 -27.97 3.05
CA GLU A 357 1.19 -28.22 4.43
C GLU A 357 0.07 -28.87 5.26
#